data_AF-A0AAV6XV45-F1
#
_entry.id   AF-A0AAV6XV45-F1
#
_cell.length_a   1.000
_cell.length_b   1.000
_cell.length_c   1.000
_cell.angle_alpha   90.00
_cell.angle_beta   90.00
_cell.angle_gamma   90.00
#
_symmetry.space_group_name_H-M   'P 1'
#
loop_
_entity.id
_entity.type
_entity.pdbx_description
1 polymer ?
#
loop_
_entity_poly.entity_id
_entity_poly.type
_entity_poly.pdbx_seq_one_letter_code
_entity_poly.pdbx_strand_id
1 'polypeptide(L)'
;MRFVDDVLNPMDWEQESYPQYEDFILLPFFAMFFPTVRFFLDRFLFEKIGRRFIFGKGMQVVENEAEERKKKIRKFKESAWKCIYYLSAEILAVAVTYNEPWFTKTRYFWVGPGNNAWPDQTYKLKLKGLYMFAGGFYTYSIFALIFWETRRSDFGVSMGHHVATFILIVLSYILSVGNKSC
;
A
#
# COMPACT_ATOMS: atom_id res chain seq x y z
N MET A 1 10.99 11.01 -30.50
CA MET A 1 10.90 10.75 -29.05
C MET A 1 9.60 10.03 -28.68
N ARG A 2 8.42 10.49 -29.11
CA ARG A 2 7.11 9.83 -28.88
C ARG A 2 7.00 8.36 -29.34
N PHE A 3 7.65 7.98 -30.43
CA PHE A 3 7.55 6.62 -30.99
C PHE A 3 8.20 5.53 -30.11
N VAL A 4 9.16 5.89 -29.25
CA VAL A 4 9.83 4.94 -28.36
C VAL A 4 9.01 4.73 -27.08
N ASP A 5 8.32 5.78 -26.63
CA ASP A 5 7.41 5.72 -25.47
C ASP A 5 6.17 4.86 -25.75
N ASP A 6 5.60 4.96 -26.95
CA ASP A 6 4.43 4.16 -27.39
C ASP A 6 4.76 2.66 -27.55
N VAL A 7 6.00 2.30 -27.89
CA VAL A 7 6.42 0.90 -28.08
C VAL A 7 6.78 0.21 -26.76
N LEU A 8 7.17 0.97 -25.74
CA LEU A 8 7.59 0.44 -24.43
C LEU A 8 6.45 0.36 -23.40
N ASN A 9 5.27 0.92 -23.69
CA ASN A 9 4.16 0.98 -22.74
C ASN A 9 2.92 0.22 -23.25
N PRO A 10 2.87 -1.12 -23.11
CA PRO A 10 1.72 -1.92 -23.53
C PRO A 10 0.44 -1.60 -22.72
N MET A 11 0.54 -0.81 -21.66
CA MET A 11 -0.54 -0.40 -20.80
C MET A 11 -0.56 1.13 -20.74
N ASP A 12 -1.61 1.77 -21.25
CA ASP A 12 -1.75 3.23 -21.23
C ASP A 12 -2.10 3.71 -19.81
N TRP A 13 -1.08 4.09 -19.04
CA TRP A 13 -1.23 4.56 -17.65
C TRP A 13 -2.05 5.84 -17.51
N GLU A 14 -2.16 6.62 -18.59
CA GLU A 14 -2.89 7.89 -18.65
C GLU A 14 -4.34 7.69 -19.12
N GLN A 15 -4.73 6.47 -19.50
CA GLN A 15 -6.07 6.15 -19.92
C GLN A 15 -7.07 6.46 -18.81
N GLU A 16 -8.03 7.33 -19.11
CA GLU A 16 -9.13 7.67 -18.22
C GLU A 16 -10.35 6.78 -18.46
N SER A 17 -10.92 6.28 -17.37
CA SER A 17 -12.19 5.54 -17.39
C SER A 17 -12.92 5.74 -16.06
N TYR A 18 -14.23 5.53 -16.07
CA TYR A 18 -14.99 5.55 -14.82
C TYR A 18 -14.51 4.45 -13.88
N PRO A 19 -14.46 4.70 -12.56
CA PRO A 19 -14.28 3.64 -11.58
C PRO A 19 -15.34 2.57 -11.79
N GLN A 20 -14.95 1.31 -11.84
CA GLN A 20 -15.88 0.19 -12.00
C GLN A 20 -15.69 -0.82 -10.86
N TYR A 21 -16.72 -1.61 -10.58
CA TYR A 21 -16.64 -2.64 -9.54
C TYR A 21 -15.62 -3.73 -9.89
N GLU A 22 -15.41 -3.97 -11.18
CA GLU A 22 -14.44 -4.91 -11.72
C GLU A 22 -12.99 -4.54 -11.33
N ASP A 23 -12.70 -3.25 -11.13
CA ASP A 23 -11.37 -2.80 -10.70
C ASP A 23 -10.97 -3.40 -9.34
N PHE A 24 -11.95 -3.74 -8.48
CA PHE A 24 -11.70 -4.37 -7.19
C PHE A 24 -11.17 -5.81 -7.30
N ILE A 25 -11.12 -6.43 -8.49
CA ILE A 25 -10.46 -7.72 -8.70
C ILE A 25 -8.96 -7.67 -8.34
N LEU A 26 -8.35 -6.48 -8.38
CA LEU A 26 -6.96 -6.27 -8.01
C LEU A 26 -6.75 -6.21 -6.50
N LEU A 27 -7.79 -5.97 -5.68
CA LEU A 27 -7.67 -5.99 -4.21
C LEU A 27 -7.16 -7.32 -3.67
N PRO A 28 -7.79 -8.49 -3.97
CA PRO A 28 -7.28 -9.76 -3.48
C PRO A 28 -5.89 -10.09 -4.04
N PHE A 29 -5.57 -9.65 -5.26
CA PHE A 29 -4.22 -9.78 -5.81
C PHE A 29 -3.20 -9.04 -4.93
N PHE A 30 -3.42 -7.76 -4.63
CA PHE A 30 -2.51 -6.99 -3.77
C PHE A 30 -2.49 -7.51 -2.33
N ALA A 31 -3.64 -7.90 -1.78
CA ALA A 31 -3.74 -8.46 -0.44
C ALA A 31 -2.92 -9.76 -0.26
N MET A 32 -2.75 -10.54 -1.34
CA MET A 32 -1.88 -11.72 -1.36
C MET A 32 -0.42 -11.38 -1.72
N PHE A 33 -0.20 -10.38 -2.56
CA PHE A 33 1.13 -9.92 -2.94
C PHE A 33 1.95 -9.45 -1.72
N PHE A 34 1.40 -8.60 -0.86
CA PHE A 34 2.11 -8.07 0.31
C PHE A 34 2.64 -9.13 1.29
N PRO A 35 1.84 -10.12 1.77
CA PRO A 35 2.37 -11.16 2.66
C PRO A 35 3.43 -12.01 1.96
N THR A 36 3.30 -12.27 0.66
CA THR A 36 4.33 -12.98 -0.11
C THR A 36 5.64 -12.21 -0.11
N VAL A 37 5.63 -10.92 -0.49
CA VAL A 37 6.85 -10.08 -0.48
C VAL A 37 7.44 -9.99 0.92
N ARG A 38 6.61 -9.77 1.95
CA ARG A 38 7.06 -9.73 3.35
C ARG A 38 7.75 -11.02 3.74
N PHE A 39 7.17 -12.17 3.41
CA PHE A 39 7.75 -13.48 3.70
C PHE A 39 9.15 -13.64 3.10
N PHE A 40 9.32 -13.29 1.82
CA PHE A 40 10.62 -13.34 1.15
C PHE A 40 11.63 -12.37 1.78
N LEU A 41 11.23 -11.12 2.04
CA LEU A 41 12.11 -10.12 2.67
C LEU A 41 12.51 -10.55 4.09
N ASP A 42 11.57 -11.04 4.89
CA ASP A 42 11.80 -11.54 6.25
C ASP A 42 12.81 -12.68 6.25
N ARG A 43 12.73 -13.59 5.26
CA ARG A 43 13.57 -14.79 5.19
C ARG A 43 14.97 -14.51 4.65
N PHE A 44 15.06 -13.73 3.58
CA PHE A 44 16.31 -13.59 2.82
C PHE A 44 17.09 -12.32 3.14
N LEU A 45 16.42 -11.25 3.55
CA LEU A 45 17.03 -9.93 3.74
C LEU A 45 17.05 -9.52 5.22
N PHE A 46 15.87 -9.35 5.84
CA PHE A 46 15.77 -8.73 7.17
C PHE A 46 16.36 -9.60 8.29
N GLU A 47 16.23 -10.94 8.21
CA GLU A 47 16.87 -11.83 9.18
C GLU A 47 18.41 -11.66 9.17
N LYS A 48 19.02 -11.65 7.98
CA LYS A 48 20.48 -11.53 7.82
C LYS A 48 20.97 -10.15 8.27
N ILE A 49 20.29 -9.11 7.83
CA ILE A 49 20.58 -7.72 8.18
C ILE A 49 20.42 -7.51 9.69
N GLY A 50 19.28 -7.90 10.26
CA GLY A 50 18.99 -7.73 11.68
C GLY A 50 20.01 -8.45 12.57
N ARG A 51 20.39 -9.69 12.24
CA ARG A 51 21.42 -10.42 12.99
C ARG A 51 22.78 -9.72 12.93
N ARG A 52 23.15 -9.21 11.76
CA ARG A 52 24.42 -8.49 11.56
C ARG A 52 24.47 -7.17 12.33
N PHE A 53 23.42 -6.37 12.28
CA PHE A 53 23.38 -5.05 12.92
C PHE A 53 23.15 -5.11 14.44
N ILE A 54 22.32 -6.03 14.93
CA ILE A 54 21.91 -6.01 16.35
C ILE A 54 22.88 -6.79 17.25
N PHE A 55 23.53 -7.86 16.77
CA PHE A 55 24.24 -8.78 17.68
C PHE A 55 25.74 -8.93 17.50
N GLY A 56 26.35 -8.41 16.42
CA GLY A 56 27.81 -8.53 16.21
C GLY A 56 28.33 -9.98 16.30
N LYS A 57 29.65 -10.19 16.24
CA LYS A 57 30.25 -11.53 16.41
C LYS A 57 30.50 -11.83 17.89
N GLY A 58 29.84 -12.86 18.40
CA GLY A 58 30.30 -13.64 19.56
C GLY A 58 29.75 -13.22 20.91
N MET A 59 28.74 -13.93 21.38
CA MET A 59 28.47 -14.12 22.81
C MET A 59 27.82 -15.49 22.97
N GLN A 60 28.30 -16.33 23.90
CA GLN A 60 27.54 -17.50 24.35
C GLN A 60 26.29 -17.01 25.07
N VAL A 61 25.18 -17.73 24.91
CA VAL A 61 23.87 -17.15 25.19
C VAL A 61 23.12 -17.99 26.21
N VAL A 62 22.75 -17.35 27.31
CA VAL A 62 21.76 -17.85 28.27
C VAL A 62 20.36 -17.84 27.65
N GLU A 63 19.52 -18.85 27.90
CA GLU A 63 18.19 -19.00 27.27
C GLU A 63 17.34 -17.71 27.28
N ASN A 64 17.30 -16.98 28.40
CA ASN A 64 16.60 -15.69 28.52
C ASN A 64 17.11 -14.63 27.53
N GLU A 65 18.42 -14.57 27.30
CA GLU A 65 19.00 -13.67 26.32
C GLU A 65 18.67 -14.14 24.88
N ALA A 66 18.56 -15.44 24.64
CA ALA A 66 18.18 -15.96 23.33
C ALA A 66 16.76 -15.52 22.93
N GLU A 67 15.82 -15.57 23.87
CA GLU A 67 14.45 -15.10 23.67
C GLU A 67 14.37 -13.58 23.47
N GLU A 68 15.09 -12.80 24.28
CA GLU A 68 15.16 -11.34 24.08
C GLU A 68 15.76 -10.97 22.71
N ARG A 69 16.74 -11.74 22.24
CA ARG A 69 17.29 -11.55 20.90
C ARG A 69 16.28 -11.87 19.80
N LYS A 70 15.53 -12.97 19.91
CA LYS A 70 14.45 -13.30 18.96
C LYS A 70 13.39 -12.19 18.91
N LYS A 71 12.98 -11.67 20.07
CA LYS A 71 12.03 -10.54 20.15
C LYS A 71 12.58 -9.29 19.46
N LYS A 72 13.85 -8.93 19.69
CA LYS A 72 14.51 -7.79 19.02
C LYS A 72 14.53 -7.96 17.50
N ILE A 73 14.87 -9.14 16.99
CA ILE A 73 14.86 -9.43 15.54
C ILE A 73 13.44 -9.34 14.97
N ARG A 74 12.44 -9.92 15.65
CA ARG A 74 11.04 -9.82 15.21
C ARG A 74 10.59 -8.36 15.10
N LYS A 75 10.87 -7.53 16.12
CA LYS A 75 10.55 -6.10 16.10
C LYS A 75 11.29 -5.37 14.98
N PHE A 76 12.56 -5.69 14.75
CA PHE A 76 13.33 -5.14 13.64
C PHE A 76 12.69 -5.48 12.29
N LYS A 77 12.30 -6.73 12.06
CA LYS A 77 11.61 -7.17 10.85
C LYS A 77 10.28 -6.45 10.62
N GLU A 78 9.46 -6.35 11.67
CA GLU A 78 8.20 -5.59 11.61
C GLU A 78 8.44 -4.12 11.20
N SER A 79 9.45 -3.47 11.79
CA SER A 79 9.78 -2.08 11.46
C SER A 79 10.38 -1.94 10.05
N ALA A 80 11.24 -2.88 9.63
CA ALA A 80 11.85 -2.87 8.30
C ALA A 80 10.81 -3.09 7.21
N TRP A 81 9.86 -4.01 7.41
CA TRP A 81 8.72 -4.21 6.52
C TRP A 81 7.90 -2.94 6.36
N LYS A 82 7.52 -2.30 7.48
CA LYS A 82 6.78 -1.03 7.46
C LYS A 82 7.54 0.06 6.73
N CYS A 83 8.84 0.19 6.98
CA CYS A 83 9.70 1.15 6.29
C CYS A 83 9.69 0.95 4.77
N ILE A 84 9.96 -0.28 4.29
CA ILE A 84 9.94 -0.57 2.85
C ILE A 84 8.58 -0.29 2.23
N TYR A 85 7.50 -0.73 2.88
CA TYR A 85 6.16 -0.47 2.38
C TYR A 85 5.88 1.03 2.27
N TYR A 86 6.02 1.80 3.35
CA TYR A 86 5.67 3.22 3.34
C TYR A 86 6.57 4.03 2.39
N LEU A 87 7.86 3.70 2.28
CA LEU A 87 8.74 4.31 1.29
C LEU A 87 8.27 4.00 -0.14
N SER A 88 7.94 2.73 -0.43
CA SER A 88 7.44 2.34 -1.75
C SER A 88 6.10 2.98 -2.09
N ALA A 89 5.20 3.09 -1.11
CA ALA A 89 3.90 3.72 -1.25
C ALA A 89 4.04 5.22 -1.51
N GLU A 90 4.95 5.89 -0.81
CA GLU A 90 5.24 7.32 -1.03
C GLU A 90 5.82 7.57 -2.42
N ILE A 91 6.81 6.77 -2.84
CA ILE A 91 7.40 6.87 -4.19
C ILE A 91 6.32 6.65 -5.25
N LEU A 92 5.46 5.63 -5.07
CA LEU A 92 4.36 5.34 -5.98
C LEU A 92 3.34 6.48 -6.03
N ALA A 93 2.93 7.00 -4.86
CA ALA A 93 1.99 8.12 -4.77
C ALA A 93 2.56 9.36 -5.46
N VAL A 94 3.82 9.72 -5.21
CA VAL A 94 4.47 10.83 -5.92
C VAL A 94 4.51 10.56 -7.42
N ALA A 95 4.93 9.37 -7.86
CA ALA A 95 5.01 9.04 -9.28
C ALA A 95 3.65 9.12 -10.00
N VAL A 96 2.57 8.67 -9.36
CA VAL A 96 1.21 8.70 -9.90
C VAL A 96 0.66 10.12 -9.97
N THR A 97 0.98 10.95 -8.97
CA THR A 97 0.33 12.26 -8.77
C THR A 97 1.13 13.45 -9.29
N TYR A 98 2.45 13.32 -9.49
CA TYR A 98 3.34 14.45 -9.78
C TYR A 98 2.90 15.32 -10.98
N ASN A 99 2.42 14.70 -12.05
CA ASN A 99 1.98 15.40 -13.26
C ASN A 99 0.48 15.77 -13.25
N GLU A 100 -0.22 15.50 -12.15
CA GLU A 100 -1.65 15.75 -12.05
C GLU A 100 -1.94 17.19 -11.61
N PRO A 101 -2.93 17.87 -12.21
CA PRO A 101 -3.23 19.26 -11.87
C PRO A 101 -3.66 19.43 -10.40
N TRP A 102 -4.27 18.39 -9.83
CA TRP A 102 -4.72 18.34 -8.45
C TRP A 102 -3.60 18.12 -7.42
N PHE A 103 -2.37 17.80 -7.84
CA PHE A 103 -1.22 17.66 -6.95
C PHE A 103 -0.87 18.97 -6.21
N THR A 104 -1.05 20.10 -6.89
CA THR A 104 -0.74 21.44 -6.33
C THR A 104 -1.98 22.28 -6.05
N LYS A 105 -3.10 22.01 -6.75
CA LYS A 105 -4.31 22.82 -6.69
C LYS A 105 -5.49 21.96 -6.27
N THR A 106 -5.82 21.99 -4.98
CA THR A 106 -6.87 21.17 -4.35
C THR A 106 -8.27 21.40 -4.93
N ARG A 107 -8.54 22.54 -5.57
CA ARG A 107 -9.78 22.77 -6.33
C ARG A 107 -10.05 21.68 -7.37
N TYR A 108 -8.98 21.09 -7.92
CA TYR A 108 -9.08 20.07 -8.95
C TYR A 108 -9.35 18.65 -8.40
N PHE A 109 -9.46 18.48 -7.08
CA PHE A 109 -10.03 17.26 -6.50
C PHE A 109 -11.53 17.14 -6.80
N TRP A 110 -12.22 18.28 -6.89
CA TRP A 110 -13.68 18.32 -7.02
C TRP A 110 -14.13 18.67 -8.43
N VAL A 111 -13.34 19.45 -9.16
CA VAL A 111 -13.67 19.93 -10.51
C VAL A 111 -12.51 19.60 -11.44
N GLY A 112 -12.68 18.66 -12.35
CA GLY A 112 -11.72 18.32 -13.39
C GLY A 112 -11.90 19.17 -14.66
N PRO A 113 -11.02 18.99 -15.66
CA PRO A 113 -11.21 19.59 -16.98
C PRO A 113 -12.45 19.00 -17.69
N GLY A 114 -13.17 19.83 -18.44
CA GLY A 114 -14.38 19.42 -19.16
C GLY A 114 -15.58 19.23 -18.22
N ASN A 115 -16.29 18.10 -18.37
CA ASN A 115 -17.47 17.76 -17.57
C ASN A 115 -17.15 16.89 -16.35
N ASN A 116 -15.87 16.58 -16.10
CA ASN A 116 -15.46 15.80 -14.94
C ASN A 116 -15.65 16.63 -13.67
N ALA A 117 -16.60 16.28 -12.83
CA ALA A 117 -16.82 16.95 -11.55
C ALA A 117 -17.39 15.94 -10.56
N TRP A 118 -16.95 16.00 -9.32
CA TRP A 118 -17.48 15.11 -8.29
C TRP A 118 -19.02 15.28 -8.20
N PRO A 119 -19.81 14.19 -8.16
CA PRO A 119 -19.38 12.79 -8.05
C PRO A 119 -19.13 12.05 -9.37
N ASP A 120 -19.30 12.66 -10.54
CA ASP A 120 -19.12 12.05 -11.86
C ASP A 120 -17.70 12.26 -12.40
N GLN A 121 -16.72 11.51 -11.87
CA GLN A 121 -15.30 11.67 -12.20
C GLN A 121 -14.71 10.41 -12.85
N THR A 122 -13.94 10.59 -13.91
CA THR A 122 -13.08 9.54 -14.47
C THR A 122 -11.77 9.47 -13.71
N TYR A 123 -11.22 8.26 -13.57
CA TYR A 123 -9.89 8.03 -13.02
C TYR A 123 -8.95 7.49 -14.08
N LYS A 124 -7.72 7.99 -14.06
CA LYS A 124 -6.61 7.40 -14.82
C LYS A 124 -6.27 6.03 -14.27
N LEU A 125 -5.85 5.12 -15.16
CA LEU A 125 -5.46 3.76 -14.79
C LEU A 125 -4.42 3.73 -13.66
N LYS A 126 -3.44 4.64 -13.69
CA LYS A 126 -2.44 4.81 -12.63
C LYS A 126 -3.03 5.11 -11.24
N LEU A 127 -4.09 5.93 -11.19
CA LEU A 127 -4.77 6.28 -9.95
C LEU A 127 -5.62 5.10 -9.45
N LYS A 128 -6.32 4.40 -10.36
CA LYS A 128 -7.01 3.15 -10.01
C LYS A 128 -6.05 2.14 -9.38
N GLY A 129 -4.88 1.96 -9.99
CA GLY A 129 -3.81 1.11 -9.47
C GLY A 129 -3.36 1.52 -8.05
N LEU A 130 -3.20 2.83 -7.79
CA LEU A 130 -2.86 3.34 -6.47
C LEU A 130 -3.94 3.05 -5.42
N TYR A 131 -5.22 3.21 -5.77
CA TYR A 131 -6.36 2.83 -4.91
C TYR A 131 -6.32 1.34 -4.55
N MET A 132 -6.10 0.47 -5.54
CA MET A 132 -6.07 -0.98 -5.33
C MET A 132 -4.83 -1.42 -4.54
N PHE A 133 -3.68 -0.78 -4.77
CA PHE A 133 -2.45 -1.00 -4.01
C PHE A 133 -2.65 -0.64 -2.53
N ALA A 134 -3.17 0.55 -2.25
CA ALA A 134 -3.42 1.01 -0.88
C ALA A 134 -4.51 0.15 -0.20
N GLY A 135 -5.63 -0.09 -0.88
CA GLY A 135 -6.72 -0.93 -0.38
C GLY A 135 -6.23 -2.34 -0.05
N GLY A 136 -5.48 -2.97 -0.96
CA GLY A 136 -4.92 -4.30 -0.76
C GLY A 136 -3.95 -4.37 0.42
N PHE A 137 -3.13 -3.33 0.63
CA PHE A 137 -2.25 -3.27 1.81
C PHE A 137 -3.04 -3.19 3.11
N TYR A 138 -4.08 -2.36 3.17
CA TYR A 138 -4.90 -2.23 4.37
C TYR A 138 -5.70 -3.51 4.65
N THR A 139 -6.20 -4.19 3.61
CA THR A 139 -6.79 -5.53 3.73
C THR A 139 -5.78 -6.52 4.33
N TYR A 140 -4.61 -6.64 3.72
CA TYR A 140 -3.52 -7.48 4.22
C TYR A 140 -3.17 -7.14 5.68
N SER A 141 -3.05 -5.86 6.01
CA SER A 141 -2.63 -5.40 7.33
C SER A 141 -3.64 -5.74 8.43
N ILE A 142 -4.94 -5.76 8.13
CA ILE A 142 -5.95 -6.26 9.06
C ILE A 142 -5.66 -7.72 9.42
N PHE A 143 -5.45 -8.59 8.43
CA PHE A 143 -5.10 -10.00 8.68
C PHE A 143 -3.74 -10.13 9.38
N ALA A 144 -2.75 -9.35 8.96
CA ALA A 144 -1.43 -9.37 9.56
C ALA A 144 -1.49 -8.96 11.03
N LEU A 145 -2.26 -7.94 11.41
CA LEU A 145 -2.41 -7.53 12.80
C LEU A 145 -3.03 -8.65 13.67
N ILE A 146 -3.97 -9.43 13.11
CA ILE A 146 -4.62 -10.53 13.85
C ILE A 146 -3.69 -11.73 13.98
N PHE A 147 -2.98 -12.11 12.90
CA PHE A 147 -2.33 -13.41 12.81
C PHE A 147 -0.79 -13.37 12.76
N TRP A 148 -0.17 -12.27 12.33
CA TRP A 148 1.27 -12.19 12.04
C TRP A 148 2.02 -11.23 12.98
N GLU A 149 1.48 -10.04 13.24
CA GLU A 149 2.16 -8.99 14.00
C GLU A 149 2.14 -9.25 15.50
N THR A 150 3.17 -8.78 16.19
CA THR A 150 3.20 -8.79 17.65
C THR A 150 2.05 -7.93 18.19
N ARG A 151 1.14 -8.53 18.96
CA ARG A 151 0.07 -7.80 19.65
C ARG A 151 0.67 -6.82 20.66
N ARG A 152 0.33 -5.53 20.52
CA ARG A 152 0.73 -4.42 21.40
C ARG A 152 -0.49 -3.89 22.17
N SER A 153 -0.27 -3.06 23.19
CA SER A 153 -1.35 -2.53 24.04
C SER A 153 -2.32 -1.61 23.29
N ASP A 154 -1.85 -0.97 22.22
CA ASP A 154 -2.59 -0.11 21.30
C ASP A 154 -3.28 -0.87 20.15
N PHE A 155 -3.36 -2.22 20.23
CA PHE A 155 -3.93 -3.07 19.18
C PHE A 155 -5.32 -2.64 18.73
N GLY A 156 -6.24 -2.34 19.66
CA GLY A 156 -7.62 -1.98 19.31
C GLY A 156 -7.72 -0.69 18.51
N VAL A 157 -6.95 0.33 18.89
CA VAL A 157 -6.89 1.61 18.19
C VAL A 157 -6.28 1.43 16.80
N SER A 158 -5.17 0.68 16.71
CA SER A 158 -4.53 0.38 15.42
C SER A 158 -5.45 -0.41 14.50
N MET A 159 -6.12 -1.46 14.99
CA MET A 159 -7.08 -2.25 14.20
C MET A 159 -8.24 -1.38 13.70
N GLY A 160 -8.82 -0.57 14.58
CA GLY A 160 -9.89 0.36 14.21
C GLY A 160 -9.45 1.34 13.13
N HIS A 161 -8.22 1.87 13.21
CA HIS A 161 -7.65 2.72 12.17
C HIS A 161 -7.54 1.99 10.83
N HIS A 162 -7.03 0.76 10.79
CA HIS A 162 -6.88 0.01 9.54
C HIS A 162 -8.23 -0.29 8.88
N VAL A 163 -9.24 -0.67 9.67
CA VAL A 163 -10.60 -0.90 9.17
C VAL A 163 -11.21 0.40 8.65
N ALA A 164 -11.10 1.50 9.40
CA ALA A 164 -11.63 2.79 8.99
C ALA A 164 -10.97 3.28 7.69
N THR A 165 -9.64 3.22 7.58
CA THR A 165 -8.93 3.63 6.37
C THR A 165 -9.30 2.77 5.17
N PHE A 166 -9.43 1.44 5.34
CA PHE A 166 -9.89 0.56 4.27
C PHE A 166 -11.28 0.96 3.76
N ILE A 167 -12.22 1.19 4.68
CA ILE A 167 -13.58 1.63 4.33
C ILE A 167 -13.55 2.98 3.59
N LEU A 168 -12.76 3.94 4.06
CA LEU A 168 -12.64 5.25 3.42
C LEU A 168 -12.06 5.15 2.00
N ILE A 169 -11.06 4.30 1.77
CA ILE A 169 -10.49 4.05 0.43
C ILE A 169 -11.57 3.50 -0.51
N VAL A 170 -12.30 2.47 -0.07
CA VAL A 170 -13.35 1.82 -0.89
C VAL A 170 -14.51 2.78 -1.17
N LEU A 171 -15.01 3.48 -0.14
CA LEU A 171 -16.09 4.45 -0.30
C LEU A 171 -15.69 5.63 -1.19
N SER A 172 -14.46 6.14 -1.05
CA SER A 172 -13.94 7.20 -1.91
C SER A 172 -13.90 6.78 -3.39
N TYR A 173 -13.66 5.49 -3.67
CA TYR A 173 -13.63 4.96 -5.03
C TYR A 173 -15.02 4.74 -5.62
N ILE A 174 -15.97 4.29 -4.81
CA ILE A 174 -17.35 4.02 -5.27
C ILE A 174 -18.15 5.32 -5.41
N LEU A 175 -18.00 6.24 -4.46
CA LEU A 175 -18.76 7.51 -4.44
C LEU A 175 -18.30 8.51 -5.51
N SER A 176 -17.16 8.26 -6.17
CA SER A 176 -16.71 9.00 -7.35
C SER A 176 -17.31 8.50 -8.67
N VAL A 177 -18.21 7.51 -8.61
CA VAL A 177 -19.08 7.15 -9.73
C VAL A 177 -20.37 7.92 -9.54
N GLY A 178 -20.64 8.89 -10.41
CA GLY A 178 -21.91 9.60 -10.38
C GLY A 178 -23.05 8.61 -10.64
N ASN A 179 -24.10 8.63 -9.81
CA ASN A 179 -25.31 7.82 -10.01
C ASN A 179 -25.94 8.11 -11.38
N LYS A 180 -25.48 7.42 -12.43
CA LYS A 180 -26.15 7.29 -13.73
C LYS A 180 -26.58 5.85 -14.03
N SER A 181 -26.34 4.94 -13.10
CA SER A 181 -26.99 3.62 -13.07
C SER A 181 -28.41 3.81 -12.51
N CYS A 182 -29.32 4.28 -13.36
CA CYS A 182 -30.73 3.97 -13.23
C CYS A 182 -30.99 2.64 -13.96
#